data_AF-A0A958R7G4-F1
#
_entry.id   AF-A0A958R7G4-F1
#
_cell.length_a   1.000
_cell.length_b   1.000
_cell.length_c   1.000
_cell.angle_alpha   90.00
_cell.angle_beta   90.00
_cell.angle_gamma   90.00
#
_symmetry.space_group_name_H-M   'P 1'
#
loop_
_entity.id
_entity.type
_entity.pdbx_description
1 polymer ?
#
loop_
_entity_poly.entity_id
_entity_poly.type
_entity_poly.pdbx_seq_one_letter_code
_entity_poly.pdbx_strand_id
1 'polypeptide(L)'
;MVSKPFKSIRKNSEYLELKNKGQKIWASSWMLISYMSIVDDVSIIGISISRKIGNAVIRNKIKRWIRAEVHKFLVANPDIRLKMTFFIKPMGVGFYRR
;
A
#
# COMPACT_ATOMS: atom_id res chain seq x y z
N MET A 1 3.91 1.79 -23.40
CA MET A 1 3.00 1.42 -22.29
C MET A 1 3.78 0.55 -21.32
N VAL A 2 4.23 1.07 -20.18
CA VAL A 2 4.87 0.22 -19.15
C VAL A 2 3.74 -0.53 -18.44
N SER A 3 3.70 -1.85 -18.57
CA SER A 3 2.68 -2.65 -17.89
C SER A 3 2.84 -2.50 -16.39
N LYS A 4 1.73 -2.29 -15.69
CA LYS A 4 1.76 -2.12 -14.23
C LYS A 4 2.02 -3.49 -13.61
N PRO A 5 3.07 -3.67 -12.78
CA PRO A 5 3.44 -4.98 -12.23
C PRO A 5 2.49 -5.45 -11.12
N PHE A 6 1.39 -4.71 -10.88
CA PHE A 6 0.40 -5.02 -9.86
C PHE A 6 -1.00 -4.53 -10.19
N LYS A 7 -1.99 -5.22 -9.63
CA LYS A 7 -3.41 -4.81 -9.59
C LYS A 7 -3.70 -4.08 -8.27
N SER A 8 -4.75 -3.26 -8.26
CA SER A 8 -5.21 -2.59 -7.03
C SER A 8 -6.37 -3.36 -6.38
N ILE A 9 -6.36 -3.45 -5.05
CA ILE A 9 -7.49 -4.02 -4.29
C ILE A 9 -8.76 -3.21 -4.58
N ARG A 10 -9.84 -3.89 -4.97
CA ARG A 10 -11.13 -3.26 -5.31
C ARG A 10 -12.20 -3.46 -4.24
N LYS A 11 -12.20 -4.61 -3.56
CA LYS A 11 -13.25 -4.97 -2.60
C LYS A 11 -12.83 -4.73 -1.16
N ASN A 12 -13.76 -4.24 -0.33
CA ASN A 12 -13.51 -4.07 1.10
C ASN A 12 -13.21 -5.40 1.82
N SER A 13 -13.82 -6.50 1.36
CA SER A 13 -13.55 -7.84 1.88
C SER A 13 -12.08 -8.25 1.76
N GLU A 14 -11.42 -7.89 0.67
CA GLU A 14 -9.99 -8.17 0.46
C GLU A 14 -9.10 -7.36 1.42
N TYR A 15 -9.49 -6.13 1.76
CA TYR A 15 -8.82 -5.33 2.79
C TYR A 15 -8.97 -5.99 4.17
N LEU A 16 -10.17 -6.48 4.49
CA LEU A 16 -10.46 -7.12 5.78
C LEU A 16 -9.73 -8.46 5.93
N GLU A 17 -9.69 -9.26 4.86
CA GLU A 17 -8.95 -10.51 4.80
C GLU A 17 -7.46 -10.29 5.13
N LEU A 18 -6.80 -9.36 4.42
CA LEU A 18 -5.40 -9.02 4.69
C LEU A 18 -5.20 -8.55 6.13
N LYS A 19 -6.07 -7.66 6.62
CA LYS A 19 -5.98 -7.13 7.99
C LYS A 19 -6.05 -8.24 9.04
N ASN A 20 -6.81 -9.30 8.78
CA ASN A 20 -7.05 -10.38 9.73
C ASN A 20 -6.03 -11.52 9.61
N LYS A 21 -5.69 -11.92 8.38
CA LYS A 21 -4.86 -13.11 8.09
C LYS A 21 -3.43 -12.78 7.67
N GLY A 22 -3.17 -11.56 7.21
CA GLY A 22 -1.86 -11.15 6.72
C GLY A 22 -0.87 -10.91 7.85
N GLN A 23 0.41 -11.17 7.56
CA GLN A 23 1.52 -10.73 8.39
C GLN A 23 1.55 -9.20 8.43
N LYS A 24 2.06 -8.63 9.52
CA LYS A 24 2.06 -7.19 9.77
C LYS A 24 3.47 -6.73 10.11
N ILE A 25 3.90 -5.67 9.46
CA ILE A 25 5.20 -5.03 9.72
C ILE A 25 5.02 -3.52 9.83
N TRP A 26 5.61 -2.95 10.88
CA TRP A 26 5.77 -1.51 11.03
C TRP A 26 7.01 -1.07 10.26
N ALA A 27 6.80 -0.49 9.08
CA ALA A 27 7.90 0.08 8.30
C ALA A 27 8.32 1.46 8.85
N SER A 28 7.41 2.14 9.56
CA SER A 28 7.67 3.37 10.30
C SER A 28 6.57 3.61 11.33
N SER A 29 6.75 4.62 12.20
CA SER A 29 5.70 5.05 13.15
C SER A 29 4.38 5.43 12.47
N TRP A 30 4.44 5.83 11.20
CA TRP A 30 3.32 6.32 10.41
C TRP A 30 2.81 5.32 9.36
N MET A 31 3.52 4.21 9.13
CA MET A 31 3.21 3.23 8.08
C MET A 31 3.17 1.80 8.62
N LEU A 32 1.99 1.20 8.57
CA LEU A 32 1.79 -0.23 8.78
C LEU A 32 1.59 -0.90 7.42
N ILE A 33 2.33 -1.97 7.17
CA ILE A 33 2.13 -2.82 6.00
C ILE A 33 1.55 -4.14 6.49
N SER A 34 0.47 -4.58 5.86
CA SER A 34 -0.04 -5.93 6.03
C SER A 34 0.11 -6.68 4.71
N TYR A 35 0.66 -7.88 4.72
CA TYR A 35 0.95 -8.64 3.51
C TYR A 35 0.77 -10.14 3.69
N MET A 36 0.59 -10.83 2.58
CA MET A 36 0.63 -12.28 2.47
C MET A 36 1.14 -12.67 1.09
N SER A 37 1.82 -13.81 0.99
CA SER A 37 2.17 -14.40 -0.30
C SER A 37 0.93 -14.94 -0.99
N ILE A 38 0.91 -14.86 -2.32
CA ILE A 38 -0.18 -15.38 -3.15
C ILE A 38 0.39 -16.18 -4.32
N VAL A 39 -0.42 -17.09 -4.87
CA VAL A 39 -0.05 -17.92 -6.04
C VAL A 39 -0.49 -17.25 -7.35
N ASP A 40 -1.22 -16.13 -7.29
CA ASP A 40 -1.71 -15.42 -8.47
C ASP A 40 -0.57 -14.88 -9.36
N ASP A 41 -0.87 -14.71 -10.65
CA ASP A 41 0.09 -14.22 -11.65
C ASP A 41 0.62 -12.81 -11.38
N VAL A 42 -0.14 -11.99 -10.64
CA VAL A 42 0.15 -10.57 -10.45
C VAL A 42 -0.10 -10.15 -9.01
N SER A 43 0.87 -9.44 -8.43
CA SER A 43 0.76 -8.86 -7.09
C SER A 43 -0.43 -7.89 -6.96
N ILE A 44 -1.04 -7.83 -5.78
CA ILE A 44 -2.24 -7.03 -5.51
C ILE A 44 -1.97 -6.04 -4.37
N ILE A 45 -2.22 -4.75 -4.63
CA ILE A 45 -1.83 -3.66 -3.72
C ILE A 45 -3.04 -2.83 -3.28
N GLY A 46 -3.24 -2.72 -1.98
CA GLY A 46 -4.18 -1.82 -1.33
C GLY A 46 -3.48 -0.62 -0.70
N ILE A 47 -4.12 0.55 -0.72
CA ILE A 47 -3.61 1.73 -0.01
C ILE A 47 -4.77 2.37 0.78
N SER A 48 -4.68 2.30 2.10
CA SER A 48 -5.62 2.90 3.04
C SER A 48 -5.00 4.14 3.68
N ILE A 49 -5.61 5.29 3.43
CA ILE A 49 -5.16 6.59 3.96
C ILE A 49 -6.33 7.23 4.69
N SER A 50 -6.16 7.50 5.99
CA SER A 50 -7.17 8.17 6.80
C SER A 50 -7.48 9.58 6.27
N ARG A 51 -8.76 9.99 6.33
CA ARG A 51 -9.17 11.37 6.04
C ARG A 51 -8.50 12.40 6.98
N LYS A 52 -8.08 11.96 8.19
CA LYS A 52 -7.38 12.79 9.19
C LYS A 52 -5.98 13.24 8.76
N ILE A 53 -5.40 12.66 7.72
CA ILE A 53 -4.04 13.00 7.25
C ILE A 53 -3.96 14.37 6.57
N GLY A 54 -5.06 14.82 5.94
CA GLY A 54 -5.09 16.09 5.22
C GLY A 54 -6.03 16.05 4.03
N ASN A 55 -5.95 17.09 3.20
CA ASN A 55 -6.78 17.25 2.00
C ASN A 55 -6.49 16.19 0.92
N ALA A 56 -7.30 16.18 -0.14
CA ALA A 56 -7.16 15.22 -1.23
C ALA A 56 -5.77 15.27 -1.90
N VAL A 57 -5.16 16.45 -1.99
CA VAL A 57 -3.84 16.65 -2.60
C VAL A 57 -2.75 15.92 -1.83
N ILE A 58 -2.68 16.13 -0.50
CA ILE A 58 -1.71 15.46 0.37
C ILE A 58 -1.88 13.93 0.29
N ARG A 59 -3.13 13.44 0.40
CA ARG A 59 -3.41 12.01 0.31
C ARG A 59 -3.01 11.42 -1.04
N ASN A 60 -3.25 12.13 -2.14
CA ASN A 60 -2.91 11.67 -3.49
C ASN A 60 -1.39 11.67 -3.72
N LYS A 61 -0.66 12.64 -3.16
CA LYS A 61 0.81 12.66 -3.17
C LYS A 61 1.37 11.40 -2.49
N ILE A 62 0.85 11.06 -1.31
CA ILE A 62 1.24 9.83 -0.59
C ILE A 62 0.91 8.57 -1.41
N LYS A 63 -0.32 8.46 -1.95
CA LYS A 63 -0.69 7.31 -2.81
C LYS A 63 0.24 7.18 -4.03
N ARG A 64 0.64 8.29 -4.63
CA ARG A 64 1.56 8.29 -5.78
C ARG A 64 2.95 7.81 -5.39
N TRP A 65 3.47 8.30 -4.28
CA TRP A 65 4.77 7.86 -3.74
C TRP A 65 4.78 6.36 -3.45
N ILE A 66 3.79 5.84 -2.72
CA ILE A 66 3.68 4.40 -2.42
C ILE A 66 3.65 3.57 -3.71
N ARG A 67 2.84 3.97 -4.70
CA ARG A 67 2.75 3.24 -5.98
C ARG A 67 4.08 3.23 -6.74
N ALA A 68 4.84 4.32 -6.70
CA ALA A 68 6.14 4.39 -7.36
C ALA A 68 7.15 3.45 -6.71
N GLU A 69 7.23 3.44 -5.37
CA GLU A 69 8.14 2.56 -4.65
C GLU A 69 7.77 1.09 -4.78
N VAL A 70 6.47 0.75 -4.69
CA VAL A 70 5.99 -0.62 -4.93
C VAL A 70 6.27 -1.07 -6.37
N HIS A 71 6.11 -0.18 -7.34
CA HIS A 71 6.45 -0.51 -8.74
C HIS A 71 7.92 -0.87 -8.87
N LYS A 72 8.84 -0.03 -8.36
CA LYS A 72 10.28 -0.31 -8.39
C LYS A 72 10.61 -1.64 -7.71
N PHE A 73 10.04 -1.88 -6.53
CA PHE A 73 10.24 -3.11 -5.77
C PHE A 73 9.81 -4.35 -6.55
N LEU A 74 8.62 -4.36 -7.15
CA LEU A 74 8.11 -5.52 -7.89
C LEU A 74 8.84 -5.75 -9.22
N VAL A 75 9.30 -4.69 -9.89
CA VAL A 75 10.14 -4.83 -11.09
C VAL A 75 11.50 -5.42 -10.74
N ALA A 76 12.09 -5.01 -9.62
CA ALA A 76 13.37 -5.54 -9.15
C ALA A 76 13.27 -6.98 -8.61
N ASN A 77 12.06 -7.45 -8.26
CA ASN A 77 11.82 -8.77 -7.67
C ASN A 77 10.70 -9.50 -8.42
N PRO A 78 10.95 -9.95 -9.66
CA PRO A 78 9.92 -10.49 -10.55
C PRO A 78 9.36 -11.85 -10.10
N ASP A 79 10.00 -12.55 -9.17
CA ASP A 79 9.52 -13.84 -8.64
C ASP A 79 8.59 -13.68 -7.44
N ILE A 80 8.55 -12.47 -6.86
CA ILE A 80 7.77 -12.19 -5.66
C ILE A 80 6.30 -11.93 -6.04
N ARG A 81 5.38 -12.71 -5.45
CA ARG A 81 3.93 -12.54 -5.61
C ARG A 81 3.27 -12.30 -4.26
N LEU A 82 2.70 -11.12 -4.11
CA LEU A 82 2.22 -10.63 -2.82
C LEU A 82 0.85 -9.97 -2.97
N LYS A 83 0.01 -10.18 -1.98
CA LYS A 83 -1.11 -9.30 -1.67
C LYS A 83 -0.69 -8.44 -0.48
N MET A 84 -0.74 -7.12 -0.60
CA MET A 84 -0.37 -6.21 0.49
C MET A 84 -1.27 -4.99 0.60
N THR A 85 -1.47 -4.48 1.81
CA THR A 85 -2.12 -3.19 2.08
C THR A 85 -1.22 -2.29 2.91
N PHE A 86 -1.07 -1.06 2.43
CA PHE A 86 -0.41 0.03 3.15
C PHE A 86 -1.46 0.81 3.96
N PHE A 87 -1.28 0.87 5.27
CA PHE A 87 -2.08 1.68 6.18
C PHE A 87 -1.25 2.89 6.63
N ILE A 88 -1.69 4.08 6.20
CA ILE A 88 -1.03 5.34 6.56
C ILE A 88 -1.80 5.96 7.72
N LYS A 89 -1.11 6.13 8.85
CA LYS A 89 -1.66 6.68 10.08
C LYS A 89 -1.65 8.21 10.06
N PRO A 90 -2.65 8.90 10.64
CA PRO A 90 -2.49 10.31 10.93
C PRO A 90 -1.34 10.52 11.92
N MET A 91 -0.53 11.54 11.66
CA MET A 91 0.57 11.97 12.51
C MET A 91 0.30 13.41 12.96
N GLY A 92 1.16 13.95 13.83
CA GLY A 92 1.08 15.34 14.29
C GLY A 92 0.94 16.35 13.14
N VAL A 93 0.41 17.53 13.47
CA VAL A 93 0.14 18.60 12.51
C VAL A 93 1.40 18.92 11.70
N GLY A 94 1.25 19.02 10.38
CA GLY A 94 2.36 19.38 9.48
C GLY A 94 3.26 18.22 9.03
N PHE A 95 3.15 17.02 9.62
CA PHE A 95 4.02 15.89 9.27
C PHE A 95 4.01 15.53 7.77
N TYR A 96 2.85 15.61 7.13
CA TYR A 96 2.66 15.29 5.72
C TYR A 96 2.69 16.51 4.78
N ARG A 97 2.90 17.71 5.35
CA ARG A 97 3.03 18.95 4.59
C ARG A 97 4.52 19.19 4.32
N ARG A 98 5.01 18.58 3.24
CA ARG A 98 6.29 18.89 2.60
C ARG A 98 6.07 19.01 1.11
#